data_AF-D0NAX2-F1
#
_entry.id   AF-D0NAX2-F1
#
_cell.length_a   1.000
_cell.length_b   1.000
_cell.length_c   1.000
_cell.angle_alpha   90.00
_cell.angle_beta   90.00
_cell.angle_gamma   90.00
#
_symmetry.space_group_name_H-M   'P 1'
#
loop_
_entity.id
_entity.type
_entity.pdbx_description
1 polymer ?
#
loop_
_entity_poly.entity_id
_entity_poly.type
_entity_poly.pdbx_seq_one_letter_code
_entity_poly.pdbx_strand_id
1 'polypeptide(L)'
;MQQTGGCDSGGKSIDVTFDNAAKTPLVVASDKTLVGEGTKGVLNGKGIIITGSNVIVQNIHITNLNPHLVWGGDGITVRGEGNVAPKGVWIDHVKVSSVGRQMVVINFSGATGVTISNSDFDGNTKFSASCDGHHYWGFLILGKKTELSLVGNYIHHTSGRSPKIGGHDGEISVVHAANNFFFENSGHAFDVATGGYVLAEGNYFASRLSVVTAS
;
A
#
# COMPACT_ATOMS: atom_id res chain seq x y z
N MET A 1 17.60 -13.27 -18.24
CA MET A 1 16.26 -13.24 -17.60
C MET A 1 16.22 -12.08 -16.63
N GLN A 2 15.41 -11.06 -16.90
CA GLN A 2 15.08 -10.04 -15.87
C GLN A 2 14.18 -10.73 -14.84
N GLN A 3 14.72 -11.02 -13.66
CA GLN A 3 13.95 -11.52 -12.53
C GLN A 3 12.99 -10.43 -12.07
N THR A 4 11.73 -10.77 -11.79
CA THR A 4 10.73 -9.79 -11.37
C THR A 4 10.96 -9.27 -9.95
N GLY A 5 11.71 -9.97 -9.10
CA GLY A 5 12.20 -9.45 -7.81
C GLY A 5 12.29 -10.44 -6.66
N GLY A 6 11.62 -11.61 -6.74
CA GLY A 6 11.69 -12.62 -5.68
C GLY A 6 11.05 -13.93 -6.11
N CYS A 7 11.88 -14.91 -6.45
CA CYS A 7 11.46 -16.30 -6.59
C CYS A 7 11.90 -17.04 -5.33
N ASP A 8 10.96 -17.65 -4.62
CA ASP A 8 11.29 -18.48 -3.46
C ASP A 8 12.05 -19.74 -3.89
N SER A 9 12.96 -20.22 -3.04
CA SER A 9 13.68 -21.48 -3.26
C SER A 9 12.69 -22.64 -3.25
N GLY A 10 12.27 -23.11 -4.44
CA GLY A 10 11.25 -24.16 -4.60
C GLY A 10 10.10 -23.79 -5.55
N GLY A 11 10.04 -22.54 -6.02
CA GLY A 11 9.06 -22.13 -7.03
C GLY A 11 9.30 -22.76 -8.41
N LYS A 12 8.22 -22.93 -9.19
CA LYS A 12 8.31 -23.34 -10.60
C LYS A 12 8.63 -22.12 -11.47
N SER A 13 9.72 -22.18 -12.23
CA SER A 13 10.03 -21.15 -13.22
C SER A 13 8.98 -21.13 -14.31
N ILE A 14 8.50 -19.93 -14.64
CA ILE A 14 7.55 -19.67 -15.73
C ILE A 14 8.00 -18.42 -16.50
N ASP A 15 7.74 -18.40 -17.80
CA ASP A 15 7.91 -17.19 -18.59
C ASP A 15 6.74 -16.25 -18.35
N VAL A 16 7.04 -14.96 -18.17
CA VAL A 16 6.04 -13.93 -17.89
C VAL A 16 6.24 -12.75 -18.81
N THR A 17 5.13 -12.19 -19.29
CA THR A 17 5.10 -10.91 -20.00
C THR A 17 4.52 -9.85 -19.08
N PHE A 18 5.18 -8.68 -19.03
CA PHE A 18 4.80 -7.59 -18.16
C PHE A 18 5.14 -6.24 -18.78
N ASP A 19 4.42 -5.20 -18.36
CA ASP A 19 4.67 -3.83 -18.75
C ASP A 19 5.76 -3.21 -17.86
N ASN A 20 6.83 -2.70 -18.48
CA ASN A 20 7.94 -2.04 -17.78
C ASN A 20 7.55 -0.69 -17.15
N ALA A 21 6.47 -0.05 -17.61
CA ALA A 21 6.00 1.22 -17.07
C ALA A 21 5.61 1.10 -15.59
N ALA A 22 5.00 -0.01 -15.18
CA ALA A 22 4.61 -0.24 -13.79
C ALA A 22 5.80 -0.47 -12.85
N LYS A 23 6.98 -0.81 -13.39
CA LYS A 23 8.23 -0.98 -12.65
C LYS A 23 8.96 0.34 -12.41
N THR A 24 8.54 1.42 -13.06
CA THR A 24 9.19 2.74 -13.04
C THR A 24 8.18 3.80 -12.57
N PRO A 25 8.00 3.98 -11.24
CA PRO A 25 7.01 4.91 -10.71
C PRO A 25 7.36 6.37 -11.02
N LEU A 26 6.34 7.24 -11.07
CA LEU A 26 6.53 8.68 -11.19
C LEU A 26 7.04 9.25 -9.86
N VAL A 27 8.14 10.01 -9.91
CA VAL A 27 8.72 10.64 -8.72
C VAL A 27 7.94 11.91 -8.36
N VAL A 28 7.51 12.00 -7.10
CA VAL A 28 6.88 13.19 -6.51
C VAL A 28 7.84 13.80 -5.49
N ALA A 29 8.42 14.93 -5.86
CA ALA A 29 9.34 15.71 -5.04
C ALA A 29 8.59 16.57 -4.00
N SER A 30 9.34 17.34 -3.20
CA SER A 30 8.76 18.20 -2.16
C SER A 30 7.87 19.31 -2.72
N ASP A 31 6.95 19.82 -1.89
CA ASP A 31 6.09 20.97 -2.20
C ASP A 31 5.26 20.72 -3.48
N LYS A 32 4.50 19.63 -3.46
CA LYS A 32 3.65 19.22 -4.58
C LYS A 32 2.23 18.96 -4.11
N THR A 33 1.29 19.28 -5.00
CA THR A 33 -0.12 18.96 -4.85
C THR A 33 -0.56 18.32 -6.16
N LEU A 34 -0.80 17.01 -6.12
CA LEU A 34 -1.30 16.22 -7.24
C LEU A 34 -2.78 15.97 -7.02
N VAL A 35 -3.64 16.58 -7.85
CA VAL A 35 -5.09 16.53 -7.69
C VAL A 35 -5.75 16.11 -8.99
N GLY A 36 -6.68 15.16 -8.94
CA GLY A 36 -7.51 14.80 -10.10
C GLY A 36 -8.78 15.66 -10.21
N GLU A 37 -9.22 15.91 -11.44
CA GLU A 37 -10.49 16.61 -11.72
C GLU A 37 -11.65 15.60 -11.82
N GLY A 38 -12.64 15.71 -10.93
CA GLY A 38 -13.79 14.82 -10.92
C GLY A 38 -13.35 13.36 -10.91
N THR A 39 -13.77 12.58 -11.91
CA THR A 39 -13.39 11.16 -12.06
C THR A 39 -12.32 10.90 -13.13
N LYS A 40 -11.69 11.96 -13.66
CA LYS A 40 -10.75 11.86 -14.80
C LYS A 40 -9.30 11.64 -14.37
N GLY A 41 -8.95 11.91 -13.12
CA GLY A 41 -7.59 11.78 -12.61
C GLY A 41 -7.19 10.31 -12.47
N VAL A 42 -6.72 9.68 -13.55
CA VAL A 42 -6.38 8.25 -13.56
C VAL A 42 -4.92 8.04 -14.02
N LEU A 43 -4.14 7.34 -13.20
CA LEU A 43 -2.84 6.79 -13.57
C LEU A 43 -3.00 5.29 -13.85
N ASN A 44 -3.03 4.94 -15.13
CA ASN A 44 -3.20 3.57 -15.61
C ASN A 44 -1.85 2.99 -16.05
N GLY A 45 -1.41 1.89 -15.45
CA GLY A 45 -0.15 1.21 -15.76
C GLY A 45 1.09 1.80 -15.07
N LYS A 46 0.93 2.78 -14.19
CA LYS A 46 2.06 3.43 -13.50
C LYS A 46 1.67 3.93 -12.11
N GLY A 47 2.49 3.61 -11.11
CA GLY A 47 2.36 4.11 -9.75
C GLY A 47 3.17 5.38 -9.50
N ILE A 48 3.18 5.83 -8.25
CA ILE A 48 3.95 7.00 -7.79
C ILE A 48 4.92 6.61 -6.67
N ILE A 49 6.04 7.34 -6.59
CA ILE A 49 6.96 7.31 -5.47
C ILE A 49 7.13 8.74 -4.92
N ILE A 50 6.74 8.93 -3.67
CA ILE A 50 6.87 10.19 -2.95
C ILE A 50 8.22 10.18 -2.22
N THR A 51 9.16 10.99 -2.70
CA THR A 51 10.50 11.14 -2.13
C THR A 51 10.66 12.39 -1.30
N GLY A 52 9.83 13.41 -1.54
CA GLY A 52 9.87 14.71 -0.88
C GLY A 52 8.90 14.87 0.29
N SER A 53 8.99 16.02 0.96
CA SER A 53 8.13 16.44 2.07
C SER A 53 7.11 17.48 1.61
N ASN A 54 6.05 17.72 2.40
CA ASN A 54 4.97 18.65 2.04
C ASN A 54 4.31 18.28 0.70
N VAL A 55 3.70 17.09 0.67
CA VAL A 55 3.08 16.52 -0.53
C VAL A 55 1.62 16.19 -0.25
N ILE A 56 0.74 16.63 -1.15
CA ILE A 56 -0.67 16.26 -1.18
C ILE A 56 -0.94 15.46 -2.45
N VAL A 57 -1.58 14.30 -2.31
CA VAL A 57 -2.10 13.50 -3.41
C VAL A 57 -3.59 13.30 -3.16
N GLN A 58 -4.44 13.87 -4.02
CA GLN A 58 -5.88 13.87 -3.82
C GLN A 58 -6.67 13.49 -5.07
N ASN A 59 -7.74 12.72 -4.89
CA ASN A 59 -8.74 12.47 -5.93
C ASN A 59 -8.14 11.89 -7.24
N ILE A 60 -7.23 10.93 -7.11
CA ILE A 60 -6.69 10.18 -8.25
C ILE A 60 -6.93 8.68 -8.10
N HIS A 61 -7.03 7.98 -9.22
CA HIS A 61 -7.13 6.53 -9.30
C HIS A 61 -5.84 5.95 -9.89
N ILE A 62 -5.17 5.06 -9.16
CA ILE A 62 -3.99 4.33 -9.63
C ILE A 62 -4.39 2.88 -9.90
N THR A 63 -4.22 2.40 -11.15
CA THR A 63 -4.69 1.05 -11.52
C THR A 63 -3.92 0.37 -12.64
N ASN A 64 -4.06 -0.96 -12.74
CA ASN A 64 -3.52 -1.84 -13.77
C ASN A 64 -1.99 -1.92 -13.82
N LEU A 65 -1.37 -2.13 -12.66
CA LEU A 65 0.08 -2.23 -12.53
C LEU A 65 0.50 -3.71 -12.54
N ASN A 66 0.45 -4.37 -13.71
CA ASN A 66 0.77 -5.80 -13.87
C ASN A 66 0.08 -6.68 -12.80
N PRO A 67 -1.26 -6.69 -12.70
CA PRO A 67 -1.99 -7.31 -11.59
C PRO A 67 -1.72 -8.82 -11.44
N HIS A 68 -1.28 -9.49 -12.51
CA HIS A 68 -0.95 -10.92 -12.51
C HIS A 68 0.41 -11.27 -11.93
N LEU A 69 1.22 -10.30 -11.53
CA LEU A 69 2.60 -10.52 -11.10
C LEU A 69 2.91 -9.83 -9.78
N VAL A 70 3.27 -10.63 -8.78
CA VAL A 70 3.99 -10.11 -7.61
C VAL A 70 5.29 -9.47 -8.11
N TRP A 71 5.61 -8.31 -7.55
CA TRP A 71 6.66 -7.39 -8.03
C TRP A 71 6.38 -6.71 -9.38
N GLY A 72 5.16 -6.82 -9.91
CA GLY A 72 4.72 -6.17 -11.15
C GLY A 72 4.62 -4.64 -11.05
N GLY A 73 4.42 -4.10 -9.84
CA GLY A 73 4.39 -2.67 -9.54
C GLY A 73 3.67 -2.39 -8.22
N ASP A 74 4.01 -1.29 -7.57
CA ASP A 74 3.31 -0.77 -6.39
C ASP A 74 2.51 0.49 -6.77
N GLY A 75 1.34 0.67 -6.15
CA GLY A 75 0.49 1.84 -6.39
C GLY A 75 1.13 3.12 -5.88
N ILE A 76 1.31 3.23 -4.57
CA ILE A 76 1.90 4.38 -3.90
C ILE A 76 3.08 3.92 -3.05
N THR A 77 4.27 4.45 -3.33
CA THR A 77 5.46 4.28 -2.47
C THR A 77 5.77 5.59 -1.78
N VAL A 78 6.02 5.57 -0.47
CA VAL A 78 6.63 6.69 0.27
C VAL A 78 7.99 6.24 0.77
N ARG A 79 9.03 6.84 0.22
CA ARG A 79 10.42 6.52 0.54
C ARG A 79 11.27 7.73 0.25
N GLY A 80 12.01 8.20 1.24
CA GLY A 80 12.92 9.30 1.09
C GLY A 80 14.09 9.04 0.15
N GLU A 81 14.71 10.12 -0.31
CA GLU A 81 16.02 10.07 -0.93
C GLU A 81 17.09 9.78 0.14
N GLY A 82 17.82 8.67 -0.04
CA GLY A 82 18.79 8.20 0.94
C GLY A 82 18.14 7.78 2.27
N ASN A 83 18.61 8.37 3.38
CA ASN A 83 18.14 8.08 4.74
C ASN A 83 17.22 9.18 5.32
N VAL A 84 16.76 10.12 4.49
CA VAL A 84 15.95 11.26 4.93
C VAL A 84 14.46 10.94 4.82
N ALA A 85 13.78 10.73 5.94
CA ALA A 85 12.35 10.42 5.95
C ALA A 85 11.49 11.60 5.44
N PRO A 86 10.58 11.39 4.47
CA PRO A 86 9.56 12.37 4.10
C PRO A 86 8.71 12.81 5.30
N LYS A 87 8.28 14.08 5.28
CA LYS A 87 7.42 14.66 6.32
C LYS A 87 6.21 15.37 5.72
N GLY A 88 5.04 15.21 6.34
CA GLY A 88 3.83 15.92 5.92
C GLY A 88 3.37 15.45 4.54
N VAL A 89 2.96 14.18 4.47
CA VAL A 89 2.39 13.59 3.25
C VAL A 89 0.91 13.31 3.51
N TRP A 90 0.03 13.86 2.68
CA TRP A 90 -1.40 13.64 2.76
C TRP A 90 -1.92 12.97 1.49
N ILE A 91 -2.48 11.78 1.64
CA ILE A 91 -3.11 10.99 0.58
C ILE A 91 -4.60 10.94 0.89
N ASP A 92 -5.44 11.53 0.04
CA ASP A 92 -6.87 11.73 0.32
C ASP A 92 -7.75 11.41 -0.89
N HIS A 93 -8.91 10.78 -0.70
CA HIS A 93 -9.82 10.46 -1.81
C HIS A 93 -9.14 9.73 -2.98
N VAL A 94 -8.11 8.93 -2.69
CA VAL A 94 -7.42 8.15 -3.71
C VAL A 94 -8.15 6.82 -3.89
N LYS A 95 -8.16 6.29 -5.12
CA LYS A 95 -8.47 4.88 -5.36
C LYS A 95 -7.20 4.13 -5.79
N VAL A 96 -6.97 2.94 -5.24
CA VAL A 96 -5.95 2.01 -5.74
C VAL A 96 -6.59 0.66 -6.02
N SER A 97 -6.39 0.12 -7.23
CA SER A 97 -6.95 -1.18 -7.65
C SER A 97 -6.05 -1.91 -8.64
N SER A 98 -6.21 -3.22 -8.80
CA SER A 98 -5.53 -3.99 -9.87
C SER A 98 -4.01 -3.74 -9.94
N VAL A 99 -3.33 -3.82 -8.80
CA VAL A 99 -1.87 -3.69 -8.68
C VAL A 99 -1.22 -5.06 -8.48
N GLY A 100 0.01 -5.25 -8.97
CA GLY A 100 0.72 -6.52 -8.82
C GLY A 100 1.26 -6.77 -7.41
N ARG A 101 1.58 -5.70 -6.66
CA ARG A 101 2.06 -5.79 -5.28
C ARG A 101 1.42 -4.72 -4.40
N GLN A 102 2.18 -3.90 -3.67
CA GLN A 102 1.62 -3.08 -2.59
C GLN A 102 0.69 -2.01 -3.15
N MET A 103 -0.51 -1.85 -2.58
CA MET A 103 -1.32 -0.66 -2.86
C MET A 103 -0.64 0.57 -2.26
N VAL A 104 -0.15 0.44 -1.04
CA VAL A 104 0.67 1.45 -0.36
C VAL A 104 1.87 0.79 0.31
N VAL A 105 3.06 1.35 0.11
CA VAL A 105 4.27 0.96 0.83
C VAL A 105 4.98 2.18 1.39
N ILE A 106 5.26 2.15 2.68
CA ILE A 106 6.22 3.04 3.32
C ILE A 106 7.38 2.15 3.73
N ASN A 107 8.61 2.45 3.30
CA ASN A 107 9.77 1.60 3.55
C ASN A 107 11.08 2.38 3.70
N PHE A 108 12.14 1.67 4.08
CA PHE A 108 13.51 2.16 4.28
C PHE A 108 13.61 3.35 5.26
N SER A 109 13.58 4.59 4.76
CA SER A 109 13.67 5.79 5.60
C SER A 109 12.50 5.92 6.57
N GLY A 110 11.37 5.27 6.27
CA GLY A 110 10.08 5.59 6.89
C GLY A 110 9.56 6.95 6.44
N ALA A 111 8.51 7.45 7.09
CA ALA A 111 7.91 8.76 6.85
C ALA A 111 7.12 9.24 8.09
N THR A 112 7.17 10.53 8.42
CA THR A 112 6.48 11.08 9.61
C THR A 112 5.40 12.10 9.24
N GLY A 113 4.32 12.16 10.02
CA GLY A 113 3.18 13.02 9.70
C GLY A 113 2.52 12.60 8.37
N VAL A 114 2.34 11.30 8.17
CA VAL A 114 1.59 10.78 7.01
C VAL A 114 0.12 10.65 7.40
N THR A 115 -0.78 11.11 6.55
CA THR A 115 -2.23 10.85 6.66
C THR A 115 -2.73 10.21 5.38
N ILE A 116 -3.41 9.07 5.50
CA ILE A 116 -4.15 8.43 4.43
C ILE A 116 -5.63 8.46 4.83
N SER A 117 -6.44 9.21 4.08
CA SER A 117 -7.83 9.45 4.43
C SER A 117 -8.81 9.26 3.27
N ASN A 118 -10.05 8.89 3.61
CA ASN A 118 -11.19 8.86 2.68
C ASN A 118 -10.91 8.13 1.35
N SER A 119 -10.00 7.16 1.37
CA SER A 119 -9.49 6.51 0.16
C SER A 119 -10.08 5.11 -0.01
N ASP A 120 -10.19 4.68 -1.25
CA ASP A 120 -10.73 3.39 -1.67
C ASP A 120 -9.60 2.43 -2.10
N PHE A 121 -9.43 1.35 -1.35
CA PHE A 121 -8.41 0.33 -1.59
C PHE A 121 -9.11 -0.97 -1.99
N ASP A 122 -9.20 -1.16 -3.30
CA ASP A 122 -10.00 -2.18 -3.95
C ASP A 122 -9.15 -3.39 -4.33
N GLY A 123 -9.24 -4.43 -3.50
CA GLY A 123 -8.50 -5.67 -3.64
C GLY A 123 -9.13 -6.70 -4.57
N ASN A 124 -10.26 -6.39 -5.21
CA ASN A 124 -10.88 -7.33 -6.13
C ASN A 124 -9.98 -7.56 -7.35
N THR A 125 -9.51 -8.79 -7.52
CA THR A 125 -8.54 -9.14 -8.57
C THR A 125 -8.82 -10.52 -9.15
N LYS A 126 -8.44 -10.73 -10.40
CA LYS A 126 -8.42 -12.09 -10.99
C LYS A 126 -7.19 -12.88 -10.58
N PHE A 127 -6.17 -12.20 -10.05
CA PHE A 127 -4.84 -12.75 -9.79
C PHE A 127 -4.44 -12.46 -8.35
N SER A 128 -4.87 -13.32 -7.44
CA SER A 128 -4.60 -13.21 -6.01
C SER A 128 -3.58 -14.26 -5.56
N ALA A 129 -2.69 -13.89 -4.64
CA ALA A 129 -1.76 -14.84 -4.00
C ALA A 129 -2.49 -15.96 -3.24
N SER A 130 -3.70 -15.66 -2.74
CA SER A 130 -4.62 -16.59 -2.08
C SER A 130 -5.49 -17.39 -3.06
N CYS A 131 -5.39 -17.16 -4.38
CA CYS A 131 -6.18 -17.85 -5.41
C CYS A 131 -7.72 -17.79 -5.24
N ASP A 132 -8.24 -16.75 -4.58
CA ASP A 132 -9.66 -16.59 -4.22
C ASP A 132 -10.24 -15.21 -4.60
N GLY A 133 -9.50 -14.43 -5.39
CA GLY A 133 -9.91 -13.12 -5.86
C GLY A 133 -9.63 -11.95 -4.91
N HIS A 134 -8.97 -12.20 -3.77
CA HIS A 134 -8.66 -11.19 -2.76
C HIS A 134 -7.19 -10.77 -2.77
N HIS A 135 -6.91 -9.47 -2.81
CA HIS A 135 -5.54 -8.97 -2.90
C HIS A 135 -4.80 -9.04 -1.56
N TYR A 136 -3.65 -9.70 -1.52
CA TYR A 136 -2.87 -9.88 -0.29
C TYR A 136 -2.00 -8.67 0.08
N TRP A 137 -1.59 -7.88 -0.92
CA TRP A 137 -0.56 -6.86 -0.77
C TRP A 137 -1.20 -5.46 -0.62
N GLY A 138 -1.94 -5.24 0.46
CA GLY A 138 -2.58 -3.94 0.74
C GLY A 138 -1.57 -2.86 1.12
N PHE A 139 -1.20 -2.83 2.38
CA PHE A 139 -0.36 -1.82 3.01
C PHE A 139 0.85 -2.47 3.66
N LEU A 140 2.03 -1.97 3.32
CA LEU A 140 3.28 -2.41 3.91
C LEU A 140 3.97 -1.23 4.58
N ILE A 141 3.84 -1.13 5.91
CA ILE A 141 4.33 0.00 6.71
C ILE A 141 5.56 -0.46 7.49
N LEU A 142 6.72 -0.25 6.88
CA LEU A 142 8.05 -0.64 7.36
C LEU A 142 8.98 0.57 7.29
N GLY A 143 10.13 0.52 7.93
CA GLY A 143 11.14 1.57 7.81
C GLY A 143 11.44 2.22 9.14
N LYS A 144 12.62 2.86 9.18
CA LYS A 144 13.31 3.30 10.40
C LYS A 144 12.39 4.00 11.40
N LYS A 145 11.62 4.99 10.93
CA LYS A 145 10.60 5.66 11.73
C LYS A 145 9.41 6.05 10.88
N THR A 146 8.24 5.54 11.22
CA THR A 146 6.97 5.86 10.54
C THR A 146 5.89 6.28 11.52
N GLU A 147 5.19 7.37 11.20
CA GLU A 147 4.01 7.87 11.94
C GLU A 147 2.88 8.12 10.93
N LEU A 148 1.84 7.29 11.00
CA LEU A 148 0.75 7.24 10.02
C LEU A 148 -0.62 7.34 10.70
N SER A 149 -1.46 8.25 10.22
CA SER A 149 -2.91 8.25 10.46
C SER A 149 -3.62 7.60 9.26
N LEU A 150 -4.35 6.52 9.50
CA LEU A 150 -5.17 5.81 8.51
C LEU A 150 -6.64 6.01 8.92
N VAL A 151 -7.34 6.95 8.27
CA VAL A 151 -8.64 7.43 8.76
C VAL A 151 -9.73 7.42 7.69
N GLY A 152 -10.89 6.83 7.97
CA GLY A 152 -12.05 6.94 7.08
C GLY A 152 -11.91 6.23 5.74
N ASN A 153 -10.98 5.28 5.61
CA ASN A 153 -10.73 4.57 4.36
C ASN A 153 -11.68 3.40 4.18
N TYR A 154 -11.96 3.06 2.92
CA TYR A 154 -12.63 1.82 2.55
C TYR A 154 -11.58 0.83 2.03
N ILE A 155 -11.37 -0.26 2.76
CA ILE A 155 -10.37 -1.29 2.44
C ILE A 155 -11.11 -2.60 2.24
N HIS A 156 -11.13 -3.11 1.02
CA HIS A 156 -12.01 -4.23 0.71
C HIS A 156 -11.44 -5.25 -0.25
N HIS A 157 -11.99 -6.47 -0.19
CA HIS A 157 -11.57 -7.59 -1.04
C HIS A 157 -10.07 -7.90 -0.90
N THR A 158 -9.54 -7.79 0.32
CA THR A 158 -8.13 -8.09 0.62
C THR A 158 -7.99 -9.44 1.34
N SER A 159 -6.78 -9.99 1.45
CA SER A 159 -6.54 -11.25 2.17
C SER A 159 -5.40 -11.20 3.18
N GLY A 160 -4.72 -10.05 3.27
CA GLY A 160 -3.59 -9.82 4.16
C GLY A 160 -3.16 -8.36 4.17
N ARG A 161 -2.19 -8.05 5.02
CA ARG A 161 -1.48 -6.75 5.06
C ARG A 161 -2.44 -5.55 4.96
N SER A 162 -3.50 -5.53 5.75
CA SER A 162 -4.50 -4.47 5.74
C SER A 162 -4.64 -3.83 7.13
N PRO A 163 -3.59 -3.20 7.69
CA PRO A 163 -2.19 -3.07 7.20
C PRO A 163 -1.19 -4.08 7.83
N LYS A 164 -0.02 -4.27 7.21
CA LYS A 164 1.18 -4.80 7.90
C LYS A 164 2.01 -3.66 8.49
N ILE A 165 2.38 -3.76 9.77
CA ILE A 165 3.06 -2.72 10.54
C ILE A 165 4.30 -3.31 11.23
N GLY A 166 5.46 -2.73 10.94
CA GLY A 166 6.74 -3.18 11.51
C GLY A 166 7.25 -4.48 10.88
N GLY A 167 8.15 -5.16 11.58
CA GLY A 167 8.76 -6.43 11.16
C GLY A 167 10.29 -6.44 11.08
N HIS A 168 10.97 -5.35 11.49
CA HIS A 168 12.43 -5.30 11.58
C HIS A 168 12.87 -4.73 12.92
N ASP A 169 13.89 -5.34 13.51
CA ASP A 169 14.47 -4.90 14.79
C ASP A 169 15.08 -3.50 14.67
N GLY A 170 14.78 -2.63 15.63
CA GLY A 170 15.27 -1.25 15.69
C GLY A 170 14.51 -0.26 14.80
N GLU A 171 13.52 -0.70 14.02
CA GLU A 171 12.59 0.16 13.29
C GLU A 171 11.31 0.39 14.11
N ILE A 172 10.71 1.59 14.02
CA ILE A 172 9.48 1.93 14.73
C ILE A 172 8.43 2.41 13.74
N SER A 173 7.28 1.75 13.71
CA SER A 173 6.12 2.18 12.91
C SER A 173 4.90 2.31 13.81
N VAL A 174 4.35 3.52 13.91
CA VAL A 174 3.16 3.84 14.70
C VAL A 174 2.02 4.18 13.75
N VAL A 175 0.91 3.45 13.89
CA VAL A 175 -0.30 3.65 13.08
C VAL A 175 -1.49 3.97 13.99
N HIS A 176 -2.14 5.10 13.74
CA HIS A 176 -3.48 5.39 14.26
C HIS A 176 -4.50 5.04 13.19
N ALA A 177 -5.29 3.99 13.40
CA ALA A 177 -6.31 3.53 12.49
C ALA A 177 -7.70 3.87 13.05
N ALA A 178 -8.37 4.87 12.47
CA ALA A 178 -9.66 5.35 12.98
C ALA A 178 -10.77 5.37 11.92
N ASN A 179 -11.97 4.91 12.28
CA ASN A 179 -13.17 5.03 11.44
C ASN A 179 -13.03 4.46 10.01
N ASN A 180 -12.16 3.47 9.80
CA ASN A 180 -12.04 2.80 8.51
C ASN A 180 -13.11 1.71 8.39
N PHE A 181 -13.52 1.44 7.15
CA PHE A 181 -14.39 0.33 6.82
C PHE A 181 -13.60 -0.77 6.12
N PHE A 182 -13.50 -1.92 6.78
CA PHE A 182 -12.89 -3.13 6.25
C PHE A 182 -13.99 -4.11 5.82
N PHE A 183 -13.97 -4.55 4.58
CA PHE A 183 -15.04 -5.38 4.02
C PHE A 183 -14.54 -6.52 3.13
N GLU A 184 -15.11 -7.72 3.27
CA GLU A 184 -14.77 -8.90 2.45
C GLU A 184 -13.26 -9.15 2.48
N ASN A 185 -12.74 -9.62 3.63
CA ASN A 185 -11.33 -9.98 3.73
C ASN A 185 -11.15 -11.45 4.08
N SER A 186 -10.89 -12.28 3.07
CA SER A 186 -10.86 -13.74 3.19
C SER A 186 -9.74 -14.30 4.07
N GLY A 187 -8.80 -13.47 4.54
CA GLY A 187 -7.66 -13.86 5.37
C GLY A 187 -7.58 -13.03 6.65
N HIS A 188 -6.59 -12.14 6.71
CA HIS A 188 -6.37 -11.26 7.86
C HIS A 188 -6.27 -9.77 7.48
N ALA A 189 -6.61 -8.90 8.43
CA ALA A 189 -6.45 -7.46 8.28
C ALA A 189 -5.11 -6.98 8.84
N PHE A 190 -5.04 -6.73 10.16
CA PHE A 190 -3.84 -6.20 10.80
C PHE A 190 -2.78 -7.29 10.98
N ASP A 191 -1.58 -7.05 10.49
CA ASP A 191 -0.35 -7.84 10.72
C ASP A 191 0.64 -6.94 11.48
N VAL A 192 0.65 -7.06 12.81
CA VAL A 192 1.50 -6.24 13.68
C VAL A 192 2.68 -7.08 14.13
N ALA A 193 3.87 -6.67 13.74
CA ALA A 193 5.13 -7.36 14.04
C ALA A 193 6.06 -6.48 14.89
N THR A 194 7.26 -6.98 15.19
CA THR A 194 8.27 -6.24 15.97
C THR A 194 8.46 -4.80 15.50
N GLY A 195 8.43 -3.86 16.46
CA GLY A 195 8.55 -2.42 16.19
C GLY A 195 7.26 -1.76 15.68
N GLY A 196 6.19 -2.52 15.45
CA GLY A 196 4.88 -2.02 15.08
C GLY A 196 4.02 -1.68 16.30
N TYR A 197 3.39 -0.51 16.26
CA TYR A 197 2.43 -0.05 17.27
C TYR A 197 1.17 0.43 16.59
N VAL A 198 0.01 0.03 17.10
CA VAL A 198 -1.29 0.41 16.54
C VAL A 198 -2.25 0.88 17.61
N LEU A 199 -2.93 2.00 17.35
CA LEU A 199 -4.17 2.38 18.02
C LEU A 199 -5.29 2.26 17.00
N ALA A 200 -6.19 1.29 17.20
CA ALA A 200 -7.33 1.05 16.32
C ALA A 200 -8.63 1.37 17.05
N GLU A 201 -9.40 2.36 16.56
CA GLU A 201 -10.65 2.79 17.20
C GLU A 201 -11.73 3.17 16.18
N GLY A 202 -13.00 2.92 16.49
CA GLY A 202 -14.13 3.28 15.60
C GLY A 202 -14.14 2.59 14.23
N ASN A 203 -13.24 1.64 13.95
CA ASN A 203 -13.22 0.89 12.70
C ASN A 203 -14.39 -0.10 12.63
N TYR A 204 -14.95 -0.27 11.43
CA TYR A 204 -15.98 -1.27 11.16
C TYR A 204 -15.40 -2.40 10.32
N PHE A 205 -15.61 -3.64 10.76
CA PHE A 205 -15.14 -4.84 10.10
C PHE A 205 -16.34 -5.71 9.74
N ALA A 206 -16.59 -5.94 8.45
CA ALA A 206 -17.73 -6.72 7.99
C ALA A 206 -17.35 -7.78 6.96
N SER A 207 -18.08 -8.89 6.99
CA SER A 207 -17.94 -10.09 6.17
C SER A 207 -16.58 -10.81 6.28
N ARG A 208 -16.66 -12.06 6.80
CA ARG A 208 -15.58 -13.06 6.93
C ARG A 208 -14.19 -12.45 7.07
N LEU A 209 -13.74 -12.11 8.29
CA LEU A 209 -12.41 -11.54 8.51
C LEU A 209 -11.78 -12.06 9.82
N SER A 210 -10.49 -12.40 9.77
CA SER A 210 -9.63 -12.42 10.97
C SER A 210 -9.04 -11.03 11.21
N VAL A 211 -9.44 -10.35 12.28
CA VAL A 211 -9.14 -8.92 12.47
C VAL A 211 -7.65 -8.66 12.69
N VAL A 212 -6.98 -9.49 13.50
CA VAL A 212 -5.58 -9.30 13.86
C VAL A 212 -4.83 -10.63 13.83
N THR A 213 -3.65 -10.61 13.22
CA THR A 213 -2.61 -11.62 13.37
C THR A 213 -1.36 -10.95 13.95
N ALA A 214 -0.79 -11.56 15.00
CA ALA A 214 0.50 -11.16 15.55
C ALA A 214 1.55 -12.19 15.12
N SER A 215 2.70 -11.72 14.64
CA SER A 215 3.84 -12.56 14.25
C SER A 215 5.09 -12.15 15.00
#